data_AF-A0A345Y9X7-F1
#
_entry.id   AF-A0A345Y9X7-F1
#
_cell.length_a   1.000
_cell.length_b   1.000
_cell.length_c   1.000
_cell.angle_alpha   90.00
_cell.angle_beta   90.00
_cell.angle_gamma   90.00
#
_symmetry.space_group_name_H-M   'P 1'
#
loop_
_entity.id
_entity.type
_entity.pdbx_description
1 polymer ?
#
loop_
_entity_poly.entity_id
_entity_poly.type
_entity_poly.pdbx_seq_one_letter_code
_entity_poly.pdbx_strand_id
1 'polypeptide(L)'
;MNAKLDPPPSPAPPPPESEALLANQALPLGEHIVAVLGHGDPAYGTARKSRAFTAQSDYFRVQFKGFARVAGGQWQRFDGDDGTFHASLNAAWARADHPSRSVLFGPRSGVSLTDAFAGSALDGYLFAQAIEWAKSVYPDYQVTPGALNTAALDEEERLRCNAFYAAQGFDFEWGDAAQKSAAYRKEKAGRLLGIWDGEKVAEVSGEAILDTLAQHDAYKHELEYKLAEVEATQASLRRQVQKERHTNQIMTGVTAFVMLIGLMYAVGAF
;
A
#
# COMPACT_ATOMS: atom_id res chain seq x y z
N MET A 1 57.08 -46.85 -5.34
CA MET A 1 56.11 -46.05 -4.57
C MET A 1 55.68 -44.87 -5.44
N ASN A 2 54.53 -44.96 -6.11
CA ASN A 2 53.98 -43.83 -6.86
C ASN A 2 53.23 -42.95 -5.86
N ALA A 3 53.82 -41.81 -5.50
CA ALA A 3 53.16 -40.78 -4.73
C ALA A 3 52.05 -40.19 -5.59
N LYS A 4 50.80 -40.51 -5.25
CA LYS A 4 49.61 -39.87 -5.81
C LYS A 4 49.62 -38.44 -5.28
N LEU A 5 50.02 -37.47 -6.11
CA LEU A 5 49.87 -36.06 -5.78
C LEU A 5 48.38 -35.79 -5.64
N ASP A 6 47.95 -35.37 -4.46
CA ASP A 6 46.59 -34.89 -4.27
C ASP A 6 46.35 -33.69 -5.19
N PRO A 7 45.19 -33.61 -5.86
CA PRO A 7 44.87 -32.47 -6.70
C PRO A 7 44.87 -31.19 -5.85
N PRO A 8 45.29 -30.05 -6.41
CA PRO A 8 45.31 -28.79 -5.68
C PRO A 8 43.90 -28.49 -5.12
N PRO A 9 43.82 -27.91 -3.90
CA PRO A 9 42.52 -27.54 -3.33
C PRO A 9 41.79 -26.65 -4.32
N SER A 10 40.52 -26.96 -4.57
CA SER A 10 39.68 -26.15 -5.46
C SER A 10 39.70 -24.69 -4.98
N PRO A 11 39.82 -23.71 -5.89
CA PRO A 11 39.87 -22.31 -5.50
C PRO A 11 38.60 -21.95 -4.72
N ALA A 12 38.77 -21.21 -3.63
CA ALA A 12 37.65 -20.73 -2.84
C ALA A 12 36.69 -19.92 -3.74
N PRO A 13 35.36 -20.05 -3.53
CA PRO A 13 34.39 -19.30 -4.32
C PRO A 13 34.65 -17.79 -4.19
N PRO A 14 34.39 -17.00 -5.26
CA PRO A 14 34.55 -15.56 -5.21
C PRO A 14 33.67 -14.95 -4.12
N PRO A 15 34.07 -13.80 -3.53
CA PRO A 15 33.27 -13.13 -2.52
C PRO A 15 31.92 -12.70 -3.10
N PRO A 16 30.81 -12.79 -2.33
CA PRO A 16 29.49 -12.38 -2.82
C PRO A 16 29.43 -10.92 -3.25
N GLU A 17 28.75 -10.63 -4.36
CA GLU A 17 28.59 -9.27 -4.88
C GLU A 17 27.78 -8.38 -3.93
N SER A 18 28.12 -7.10 -3.83
CA SER A 18 27.46 -6.20 -2.89
C SER A 18 25.99 -5.92 -3.27
N GLU A 19 25.14 -5.80 -2.25
CA GLU A 19 23.73 -5.42 -2.43
C GLU A 19 23.60 -4.11 -3.20
N ALA A 20 24.38 -3.08 -2.84
CA ALA A 20 24.33 -1.76 -3.48
C ALA A 20 24.63 -1.81 -4.98
N LEU A 21 25.59 -2.66 -5.40
CA LEU A 21 25.92 -2.84 -6.81
C LEU A 21 24.75 -3.49 -7.55
N LEU A 22 24.19 -4.56 -7.00
CA LEU A 22 23.06 -5.28 -7.60
C LEU A 22 21.79 -4.41 -7.64
N ALA A 23 21.53 -3.63 -6.59
CA ALA A 23 20.41 -2.71 -6.51
C ALA A 23 20.47 -1.59 -7.57
N ASN A 24 21.67 -1.12 -7.93
CA ASN A 24 21.87 -0.13 -8.98
C ASN A 24 21.70 -0.71 -10.40
N GLN A 25 21.94 -2.01 -10.56
CA GLN A 25 21.75 -2.73 -11.83
C GLN A 25 20.33 -3.29 -11.99
N ALA A 26 19.52 -3.23 -10.94
CA ALA A 26 18.19 -3.84 -10.93
C ALA A 26 17.23 -3.12 -11.88
N LEU A 27 16.66 -3.88 -12.80
CA LEU A 27 15.64 -3.41 -13.73
C LEU A 27 14.24 -3.63 -13.14
N PRO A 28 13.29 -2.71 -13.35
CA PRO A 28 11.91 -2.90 -12.90
C PRO A 28 11.27 -4.06 -13.70
N LEU A 29 10.70 -5.02 -12.97
CA LEU A 29 9.93 -6.14 -13.54
C LEU A 29 8.47 -5.77 -13.74
N GLY A 30 7.93 -4.94 -12.85
CA GLY A 30 6.54 -4.53 -12.87
C GLY A 30 6.14 -3.76 -11.63
N GLU A 31 4.97 -3.15 -11.72
CA GLU A 31 4.31 -2.44 -10.64
C GLU A 31 2.88 -2.96 -10.51
N HIS A 32 2.42 -3.12 -9.27
CA HIS A 32 1.05 -3.51 -8.98
C HIS A 32 0.52 -2.71 -7.80
N ILE A 33 -0.80 -2.59 -7.74
CA ILE A 33 -1.46 -1.78 -6.73
C ILE A 33 -1.66 -2.63 -5.48
N VAL A 34 -1.34 -2.06 -4.34
CA VAL A 34 -1.46 -2.72 -3.04
C VAL A 34 -2.32 -1.84 -2.14
N ALA A 35 -3.34 -2.45 -1.55
CA ALA A 35 -4.16 -1.87 -0.51
C ALA A 35 -3.63 -2.33 0.85
N VAL A 36 -3.37 -1.38 1.74
CA VAL A 36 -3.03 -1.59 3.14
C VAL A 36 -4.28 -1.26 3.96
N LEU A 37 -4.86 -2.30 4.53
CA LEU A 37 -6.12 -2.39 5.23
C LEU A 37 -5.84 -2.77 6.71
N GLY A 38 -6.66 -2.32 7.65
CA GLY A 38 -6.53 -2.74 9.04
C GLY A 38 -5.44 -2.02 9.86
N HIS A 39 -4.88 -0.92 9.35
CA HIS A 39 -4.08 0.02 10.15
C HIS A 39 -4.56 1.45 9.89
N GLY A 40 -5.43 1.96 10.76
CA GLY A 40 -6.02 3.29 10.60
C GLY A 40 -6.90 3.41 9.34
N ASP A 41 -6.75 4.52 8.64
CA ASP A 41 -7.45 4.79 7.38
C ASP A 41 -6.93 3.90 6.24
N PRO A 42 -7.80 3.29 5.41
CA PRO A 42 -7.37 2.48 4.27
C PRO A 42 -6.43 3.26 3.36
N ALA A 43 -5.27 2.67 3.08
CA ALA A 43 -4.23 3.27 2.26
C ALA A 43 -3.98 2.43 1.00
N TYR A 44 -3.71 3.12 -0.11
CA TYR A 44 -3.47 2.53 -1.41
C TYR A 44 -2.14 3.04 -1.93
N GLY A 45 -1.35 2.15 -2.50
CA GLY A 45 -0.03 2.46 -3.01
C GLY A 45 0.38 1.54 -4.15
N THR A 46 1.63 1.71 -4.56
CA THR A 46 2.24 0.92 -5.64
C THR A 46 3.41 0.14 -5.08
N ALA A 47 3.37 -1.18 -5.27
CA ALA A 47 4.53 -2.03 -5.03
C ALA A 47 5.26 -2.27 -6.36
N ARG A 48 6.56 -1.97 -6.38
CA ARG A 48 7.46 -2.17 -7.51
C ARG A 48 8.37 -3.34 -7.25
N LYS A 49 8.38 -4.30 -8.17
CA LYS A 49 9.32 -5.43 -8.18
C LYS A 49 10.46 -5.11 -9.14
N SER A 50 11.69 -5.35 -8.72
CA SER A 50 12.90 -5.11 -9.52
C SER A 50 13.88 -6.27 -9.38
N ARG A 51 14.64 -6.56 -10.44
CA ARG A 51 15.59 -7.67 -10.46
C ARG A 51 16.88 -7.31 -11.18
N ALA A 52 18.00 -7.77 -10.64
CA ALA A 52 19.29 -7.79 -11.31
C ALA A 52 19.76 -9.23 -11.48
N PHE A 53 20.52 -9.46 -12.54
CA PHE A 53 21.13 -10.74 -12.86
C PHE A 53 22.59 -10.50 -13.23
N THR A 54 23.49 -11.24 -12.60
CA THR A 54 24.90 -11.25 -12.96
C THR A 54 25.34 -12.69 -13.20
N ALA A 55 26.61 -12.90 -13.55
CA ALA A 55 27.16 -14.24 -13.63
C ALA A 55 27.25 -14.93 -12.26
N GLN A 56 27.29 -14.15 -11.16
CA GLN A 56 27.53 -14.64 -9.82
C GLN A 56 26.27 -14.63 -8.94
N SER A 57 25.43 -13.62 -9.10
CA SER A 57 24.32 -13.37 -8.20
C SER A 57 23.07 -12.90 -8.92
N ASP A 58 21.95 -13.30 -8.35
CA ASP A 58 20.63 -12.81 -8.69
C ASP A 58 20.09 -11.98 -7.53
N TYR A 59 19.50 -10.84 -7.85
CA TYR A 59 18.97 -9.91 -6.85
C TYR A 59 17.54 -9.57 -7.16
N PHE A 60 16.68 -9.64 -6.16
CA PHE A 60 15.29 -9.26 -6.26
C PHE A 60 14.95 -8.29 -5.14
N ARG A 61 14.24 -7.23 -5.48
CA ARG A 61 13.80 -6.21 -4.52
C ARG A 61 12.36 -5.83 -4.79
N VAL A 62 11.60 -5.71 -3.70
CA VAL A 62 10.26 -5.14 -3.68
C VAL A 62 10.30 -3.85 -2.89
N GLN A 63 9.73 -2.79 -3.46
CA GLN A 63 9.62 -1.48 -2.82
C GLN A 63 8.16 -1.05 -2.87
N PHE A 64 7.68 -0.35 -1.85
CA PHE A 64 6.34 0.22 -1.82
C PHE A 64 6.41 1.72 -1.64
N LYS A 65 5.49 2.42 -2.32
CA LYS A 65 5.18 3.82 -2.05
C LYS A 65 3.67 3.97 -1.86
N GLY A 66 3.27 4.80 -0.92
CA GLY A 66 1.89 5.24 -0.78
C GLY A 66 1.48 6.13 -1.95
N PHE A 67 0.22 6.03 -2.36
CA PHE A 67 -0.39 6.97 -3.30
C PHE A 67 -1.42 7.85 -2.58
N ALA A 68 -2.39 7.23 -1.92
CA ALA A 68 -3.42 7.95 -1.17
C ALA A 68 -4.02 7.10 -0.05
N ARG A 69 -4.60 7.77 0.95
CA ARG A 69 -5.42 7.18 2.01
C ARG A 69 -6.84 7.75 1.98
N VAL A 70 -7.79 7.01 2.55
CA VAL A 70 -9.18 7.44 2.69
C VAL A 70 -9.43 7.86 4.14
N ALA A 71 -9.20 9.14 4.43
CA ALA A 71 -9.37 9.71 5.77
C ALA A 71 -10.68 10.50 5.84
N GLY A 72 -11.57 10.13 6.75
CA GLY A 72 -12.87 10.80 6.90
C GLY A 72 -13.74 10.75 5.63
N GLY A 73 -13.60 9.68 4.83
CA GLY A 73 -14.31 9.52 3.56
C GLY A 73 -13.74 10.35 2.40
N GLN A 74 -12.63 11.05 2.60
CA GLN A 74 -11.95 11.80 1.55
C GLN A 74 -10.60 11.21 1.20
N TRP A 75 -10.29 11.21 -0.09
CA TRP A 75 -8.99 10.80 -0.61
C TRP A 75 -7.95 11.88 -0.29
N GLN A 76 -6.91 11.50 0.44
CA GLN A 76 -5.75 12.34 0.73
C GLN A 76 -4.51 11.68 0.15
N ARG A 77 -3.73 12.41 -0.65
CA ARG A 77 -2.47 11.88 -1.19
C ARG A 77 -1.41 11.77 -0.10
N PHE A 78 -0.55 10.78 -0.23
CA PHE A 78 0.69 10.74 0.53
C PHE A 78 1.72 11.67 -0.11
N ASP A 79 2.43 12.40 0.72
CA ASP A 79 3.50 13.32 0.34
C ASP A 79 4.80 12.92 1.06
N GLY A 80 5.93 13.49 0.62
CA GLY A 80 7.23 13.27 1.25
C GLY A 80 7.70 11.81 1.17
N ASP A 81 8.17 11.28 2.30
CA ASP A 81 8.75 9.93 2.35
C ASP A 81 7.70 8.85 2.11
N ASP A 82 6.46 9.03 2.58
CA ASP A 82 5.38 8.05 2.39
C ASP A 82 4.96 7.90 0.93
N GLY A 83 5.12 8.97 0.13
CA GLY A 83 4.72 9.03 -1.28
C GLY A 83 5.80 8.62 -2.28
N THR A 84 6.98 8.23 -1.82
CA THR A 84 8.16 8.00 -2.67
C THR A 84 8.76 6.60 -2.49
N PHE A 85 9.48 6.14 -3.51
CA PHE A 85 10.22 4.87 -3.41
C PHE A 85 11.55 5.11 -2.72
N HIS A 86 11.81 4.36 -1.66
CA HIS A 86 13.07 4.41 -0.92
C HIS A 86 13.88 3.14 -1.11
N ALA A 87 15.21 3.27 -1.04
CA ALA A 87 16.10 2.12 -1.10
C ALA A 87 16.02 1.28 0.19
N SER A 88 15.85 1.94 1.34
CA SER A 88 15.88 1.33 2.68
C SER A 88 14.52 1.27 3.37
N LEU A 89 13.63 2.22 3.11
CA LEU A 89 12.28 2.26 3.69
C LEU A 89 11.27 1.60 2.77
N ASN A 90 10.23 1.00 3.35
CA ASN A 90 9.16 0.29 2.64
C ASN A 90 9.73 -0.68 1.58
N ALA A 91 10.84 -1.34 1.89
CA ALA A 91 11.56 -2.17 0.94
C ALA A 91 12.10 -3.45 1.57
N ALA A 92 12.03 -4.54 0.81
CA ALA A 92 12.62 -5.82 1.14
C ALA A 92 13.32 -6.40 -0.08
N TRP A 93 14.33 -7.23 0.15
CA TRP A 93 15.11 -7.83 -0.92
C TRP A 93 15.62 -9.22 -0.59
N ALA A 94 15.96 -9.95 -1.63
CA ALA A 94 16.62 -11.24 -1.58
C ALA A 94 17.75 -11.27 -2.60
N ARG A 95 18.91 -11.79 -2.19
CA ARG A 95 20.09 -11.97 -3.04
C ARG A 95 20.48 -13.44 -3.04
N ALA A 96 20.38 -14.09 -4.19
CA ALA A 96 20.90 -15.43 -4.42
C ALA A 96 22.34 -15.37 -4.93
N ASP A 97 23.26 -16.08 -4.28
CA ASP A 97 24.64 -16.25 -4.72
C ASP A 97 24.84 -17.67 -5.28
N HIS A 98 25.19 -17.76 -6.57
CA HIS A 98 25.33 -19.03 -7.27
C HIS A 98 26.54 -19.86 -6.83
N PRO A 99 27.74 -19.28 -6.60
CA PRO A 99 28.91 -20.05 -6.14
C PRO A 99 28.68 -20.74 -4.79
N SER A 100 28.08 -20.04 -3.83
CA SER A 100 27.78 -20.63 -2.52
C SER A 100 26.44 -21.38 -2.45
N ARG A 101 25.62 -21.29 -3.51
CA ARG A 101 24.23 -21.79 -3.55
C ARG A 101 23.42 -21.35 -2.32
N SER A 102 23.52 -20.07 -2.00
CA SER A 102 22.86 -19.50 -0.83
C SER A 102 22.01 -18.27 -1.18
N VAL A 103 20.99 -18.01 -0.37
CA VAL A 103 20.14 -16.83 -0.47
C VAL A 103 20.22 -16.03 0.82
N LEU A 104 20.50 -14.74 0.69
CA LEU A 104 20.45 -13.78 1.77
C LEU A 104 19.21 -12.91 1.62
N PHE A 105 18.50 -12.69 2.72
CA PHE A 105 17.35 -11.79 2.79
C PHE A 105 17.72 -10.50 3.52
N GLY A 106 17.07 -9.42 3.15
CA GLY A 106 17.20 -8.15 3.84
C GLY A 106 15.96 -7.27 3.75
N PRO A 107 15.90 -6.22 4.59
CA PRO A 107 16.99 -5.72 5.43
C PRO A 107 17.25 -6.58 6.68
N ARG A 108 18.50 -6.67 7.14
CA ARG A 108 18.90 -7.58 8.26
C ARG A 108 18.23 -7.25 9.60
N SER A 109 17.89 -5.98 9.81
CA SER A 109 17.21 -5.47 11.00
C SER A 109 15.68 -5.61 10.95
N GLY A 110 15.14 -6.27 9.91
CA GLY A 110 13.72 -6.24 9.58
C GLY A 110 13.40 -5.13 8.59
N VAL A 111 12.20 -5.17 8.03
CA VAL A 111 11.74 -4.17 7.06
C VAL A 111 11.35 -2.89 7.80
N SER A 112 12.07 -1.80 7.52
CA SER A 112 11.75 -0.48 8.05
C SER A 112 10.65 0.16 7.20
N LEU A 113 9.57 0.59 7.86
CA LEU A 113 8.47 1.28 7.19
C LEU A 113 8.54 2.78 7.44
N THR A 114 7.97 3.57 6.54
CA THR A 114 7.76 5.02 6.78
C THR A 114 6.67 5.24 7.82
N ASP A 115 6.60 6.44 8.38
CA ASP A 115 5.72 6.78 9.51
C ASP A 115 4.25 6.46 9.23
N ALA A 116 3.75 6.70 8.02
CA ALA A 116 2.35 6.41 7.70
C ALA A 116 2.01 4.90 7.65
N PHE A 117 3.01 4.04 7.50
CA PHE A 117 2.84 2.59 7.41
C PHE A 117 3.44 1.85 8.61
N ALA A 118 4.05 2.55 9.56
CA ALA A 118 4.63 1.96 10.76
C ALA A 118 3.58 1.18 11.55
N GLY A 119 3.84 -0.10 11.84
CA GLY A 119 2.90 -0.98 12.53
C GLY A 119 1.77 -1.55 11.68
N SER A 120 1.72 -1.25 10.37
CA SER A 120 0.89 -1.99 9.42
C SER A 120 1.52 -3.35 9.07
N ALA A 121 0.75 -4.24 8.44
CA ALA A 121 1.24 -5.54 7.98
C ALA A 121 2.03 -5.47 6.65
N LEU A 122 2.40 -4.27 6.20
CA LEU A 122 3.11 -4.04 4.94
C LEU A 122 4.53 -4.62 4.96
N ASP A 123 5.20 -4.61 6.11
CA ASP A 123 6.51 -5.23 6.31
C ASP A 123 6.49 -6.73 5.99
N GLY A 124 5.49 -7.45 6.52
CA GLY A 124 5.27 -8.86 6.31
C GLY A 124 4.98 -9.15 4.84
N TYR A 125 4.14 -8.33 4.21
CA TYR A 125 3.88 -8.42 2.77
C TYR A 125 5.16 -8.26 1.94
N LEU A 126 5.93 -7.18 2.14
CA LEU A 126 7.14 -6.90 1.37
C LEU A 126 8.16 -8.04 1.48
N PHE A 127 8.37 -8.52 2.71
CA PHE A 127 9.32 -9.59 2.98
C PHE A 127 8.85 -10.94 2.43
N ALA A 128 7.56 -11.24 2.56
CA ALA A 128 6.95 -12.43 1.96
C ALA A 128 7.14 -12.47 0.44
N GLN A 129 7.01 -11.33 -0.26
CA GLN A 129 7.26 -11.28 -1.71
C GLN A 129 8.72 -11.61 -2.06
N ALA A 130 9.69 -11.17 -1.25
CA ALA A 130 11.09 -11.53 -1.44
C ALA A 130 11.35 -13.03 -1.18
N ILE A 131 10.69 -13.60 -0.18
CA ILE A 131 10.73 -15.04 0.11
C ILE A 131 10.11 -15.85 -1.02
N GLU A 132 8.92 -15.49 -1.50
CA GLU A 132 8.22 -16.21 -2.57
C GLU A 132 9.03 -16.19 -3.89
N TRP A 133 9.73 -15.09 -4.18
CA TRP A 133 10.69 -15.09 -5.29
C TRP A 133 11.83 -16.11 -5.07
N ALA A 134 12.49 -16.09 -3.91
CA ALA A 134 13.59 -17.01 -3.64
C ALA A 134 13.14 -18.47 -3.62
N LYS A 135 11.96 -18.74 -3.08
CA LYS A 135 11.32 -20.06 -3.00
C LYS A 135 10.92 -20.59 -4.37
N SER A 136 10.43 -19.74 -5.26
CA SER A 136 10.04 -20.15 -6.62
C SER A 136 11.23 -20.38 -7.54
N VAL A 137 12.28 -19.56 -7.46
CA VAL A 137 13.44 -19.65 -8.37
C VAL A 137 14.55 -20.55 -7.81
N TYR A 138 14.80 -20.51 -6.50
CA TYR A 138 15.94 -21.18 -5.83
C TYR A 138 15.52 -21.99 -4.59
N PRO A 139 14.55 -22.92 -4.69
CA PRO A 139 14.04 -23.66 -3.52
C PRO A 139 15.11 -24.48 -2.79
N ASP A 140 16.13 -24.95 -3.51
CA ASP A 140 17.21 -25.78 -2.97
C ASP A 140 18.39 -25.00 -2.38
N TYR A 141 18.40 -23.67 -2.50
CA TYR A 141 19.51 -22.87 -1.99
C TYR A 141 19.40 -22.72 -0.48
N GLN A 142 20.56 -22.72 0.19
CA GLN A 142 20.62 -22.56 1.64
C GLN A 142 20.35 -21.12 2.03
N VAL A 143 19.66 -20.87 3.14
CA VAL A 143 19.48 -19.49 3.61
C VAL A 143 20.72 -19.08 4.37
N THR A 144 21.39 -18.03 3.90
CA THR A 144 22.57 -17.47 4.57
C THR A 144 22.15 -16.99 5.97
N PRO A 145 22.80 -17.48 7.04
CA PRO A 145 22.48 -17.03 8.39
C PRO A 145 22.64 -15.52 8.53
N GLY A 146 21.67 -14.88 9.17
CA GLY A 146 21.75 -13.47 9.53
C GLY A 146 21.83 -13.31 11.03
N ALA A 147 22.70 -12.42 11.49
CA ALA A 147 22.70 -12.00 12.88
C ALA A 147 21.56 -10.98 13.09
N LEU A 148 20.72 -11.26 14.07
CA LEU A 148 19.73 -10.35 14.60
C LEU A 148 20.25 -9.83 15.94
N ASN A 149 20.53 -8.54 16.01
CA ASN A 149 20.90 -7.87 17.25
C ASN A 149 19.78 -6.92 17.65
N THR A 150 19.04 -7.27 18.70
CA THR A 150 17.92 -6.51 19.22
C THR A 150 18.25 -5.86 20.57
N ALA A 151 19.52 -5.78 20.96
CA ALA A 151 19.91 -5.32 22.30
C ALA A 151 19.56 -3.84 22.57
N ALA A 152 19.40 -3.05 21.51
CA ALA A 152 19.04 -1.62 21.58
C ALA A 152 17.53 -1.37 21.45
N LEU A 153 16.74 -2.40 21.11
CA LEU A 153 15.29 -2.30 21.00
C LEU A 153 14.65 -2.46 22.37
N ASP A 154 13.46 -1.88 22.55
CA ASP A 154 12.66 -2.19 23.73
C ASP A 154 12.17 -3.66 23.72
N GLU A 155 11.58 -4.09 24.83
CA GLU A 155 11.11 -5.48 24.97
C GLU A 155 10.01 -5.83 23.95
N GLU A 156 9.10 -4.90 23.67
CA GLU A 156 7.94 -5.11 22.80
C GLU A 156 8.35 -5.15 21.32
N GLU A 157 9.18 -4.21 20.89
CA GLU A 157 9.79 -4.14 19.56
C GLU A 157 10.66 -5.35 19.27
N ARG A 158 11.40 -5.81 20.29
CA ARG A 158 12.18 -7.05 20.17
C ARG A 158 11.28 -8.26 19.95
N LEU A 159 10.24 -8.42 20.77
CA LEU A 159 9.28 -9.52 20.60
C LEU A 159 8.61 -9.45 19.22
N ARG A 160 8.26 -8.26 18.74
CA ARG A 160 7.71 -8.05 17.40
C ARG A 160 8.70 -8.46 16.31
N CYS A 161 9.96 -8.07 16.41
CA CYS A 161 11.01 -8.43 15.46
C CYS A 161 11.25 -9.96 15.42
N ASN A 162 11.30 -10.59 16.59
CA ASN A 162 11.46 -12.04 16.69
C ASN A 162 10.24 -12.78 16.12
N ALA A 163 9.03 -12.33 16.47
CA ALA A 163 7.78 -12.89 15.97
C ALA A 163 7.66 -12.75 14.44
N PHE A 164 8.14 -11.63 13.88
CA PHE A 164 8.17 -11.38 12.44
C PHE A 164 8.96 -12.45 11.69
N TYR A 165 10.22 -12.69 12.05
CA TYR A 165 11.04 -13.72 11.39
C TYR A 165 10.53 -15.14 11.68
N ALA A 166 10.00 -15.40 12.89
CA ALA A 166 9.38 -16.67 13.22
C ALA A 166 8.16 -16.97 12.34
N ALA A 167 7.30 -15.98 12.09
CA ALA A 167 6.11 -16.11 11.24
C ALA A 167 6.46 -16.44 9.78
N GLN A 168 7.66 -16.04 9.33
CA GLN A 168 8.18 -16.36 8.00
C GLN A 168 8.84 -17.75 7.91
N GLY A 169 8.93 -18.45 9.05
CA GLY A 169 9.45 -19.81 9.15
C GLY A 169 10.95 -19.89 9.40
N PHE A 170 11.61 -18.83 9.87
CA PHE A 170 13.02 -18.88 10.24
C PHE A 170 13.23 -19.61 11.57
N ASP A 171 14.34 -20.34 11.66
CA ASP A 171 14.79 -20.99 12.90
C ASP A 171 15.81 -20.07 13.58
N PHE A 172 15.80 -20.01 14.92
CA PHE A 172 16.68 -19.13 15.70
C PHE A 172 17.69 -19.93 16.52
N GLU A 173 18.95 -19.51 16.45
CA GLU A 173 20.01 -19.90 17.38
C GLU A 173 20.31 -18.72 18.31
N TRP A 174 19.82 -18.80 19.54
CA TRP A 174 19.97 -17.73 20.53
C TRP A 174 21.39 -17.72 21.10
N GLY A 175 22.03 -16.55 21.08
CA GLY A 175 23.36 -16.33 21.64
C GLY A 175 23.37 -16.08 23.15
N ASP A 176 22.23 -15.75 23.74
CA ASP A 176 22.08 -15.39 25.14
C ASP A 176 20.71 -15.81 25.73
N ALA A 177 20.68 -16.09 27.03
CA ALA A 177 19.44 -16.47 27.73
C ALA A 177 18.39 -15.35 27.75
N ALA A 178 18.84 -14.09 27.57
CA ALA A 178 17.95 -12.94 27.47
C ALA A 178 17.44 -12.69 26.04
N GLN A 179 17.78 -13.53 25.05
CA GLN A 179 17.30 -13.42 23.66
C GLN A 179 17.55 -12.04 23.02
N LYS A 180 18.65 -11.39 23.36
CA LYS A 180 19.06 -10.08 22.80
C LYS A 180 19.90 -10.23 21.53
N SER A 181 20.44 -11.42 21.29
CA SER A 181 21.20 -11.76 20.10
C SER A 181 20.78 -13.13 19.59
N ALA A 182 20.49 -13.23 18.30
CA ALA A 182 20.19 -14.50 17.64
C ALA A 182 20.83 -14.57 16.25
N ALA A 183 21.13 -15.78 15.81
CA ALA A 183 21.31 -16.04 14.39
C ALA A 183 20.00 -16.64 13.85
N TYR A 184 19.37 -15.99 12.89
CA TYR A 184 18.28 -16.62 12.14
C TYR A 184 18.87 -17.45 10.99
N ARG A 185 18.30 -18.63 10.76
CA ARG A 185 18.74 -19.55 9.70
C ARG A 185 17.57 -20.35 9.15
N LYS A 186 17.77 -20.91 7.96
CA LYS A 186 16.93 -21.98 7.42
C LYS A 186 17.76 -22.87 6.51
N GLU A 187 17.48 -24.18 6.52
CA GLU A 187 18.23 -25.11 5.67
C GLU A 187 18.07 -24.81 4.18
N LYS A 188 16.87 -24.45 3.75
CA LYS A 188 16.51 -24.22 2.34
C LYS A 188 15.50 -23.09 2.21
N ALA A 189 15.65 -22.26 1.19
CA ALA A 189 14.69 -21.20 0.85
C ALA A 189 13.29 -21.78 0.58
N GLY A 190 13.22 -22.98 -0.02
CA GLY A 190 11.96 -23.70 -0.27
C GLY A 190 11.14 -24.05 0.97
N ARG A 191 11.74 -24.03 2.17
CA ARG A 191 11.07 -24.31 3.45
C ARG A 191 10.60 -23.06 4.18
N LEU A 192 10.86 -21.87 3.64
CA LEU A 192 10.31 -20.64 4.17
C LEU A 192 8.82 -20.56 3.83
N LEU A 193 8.06 -19.91 4.71
CA LEU A 193 6.61 -19.83 4.57
C LEU A 193 6.22 -18.78 3.53
N GLY A 194 6.75 -17.56 3.64
CA GLY A 194 6.43 -16.46 2.73
C GLY A 194 4.99 -15.98 2.90
N ILE A 195 4.49 -15.92 4.14
CA ILE A 195 3.08 -15.62 4.43
C ILE A 195 2.95 -14.15 4.85
N TRP A 196 1.84 -13.54 4.43
CA TRP A 196 1.39 -12.25 4.93
C TRP A 196 -0.11 -12.29 5.22
N ASP A 197 -0.59 -11.27 5.94
CA ASP A 197 -2.01 -11.11 6.24
C ASP A 197 -2.73 -10.49 5.03
N GLY A 198 -3.40 -11.34 4.25
CA GLY A 198 -4.13 -10.92 3.03
C GLY A 198 -5.38 -10.08 3.29
N GLU A 199 -5.93 -10.11 4.51
CA GLU A 199 -7.03 -9.23 4.90
C GLU A 199 -6.53 -7.82 5.18
N LYS A 200 -5.30 -7.70 5.69
CA LYS A 200 -4.65 -6.41 5.96
C LYS A 200 -3.82 -5.88 4.82
N VAL A 201 -3.29 -6.71 3.93
CA VAL A 201 -2.55 -6.25 2.75
C VAL A 201 -2.94 -7.08 1.55
N ALA A 202 -3.64 -6.44 0.62
CA ALA A 202 -4.18 -7.08 -0.57
C ALA A 202 -3.58 -6.47 -1.84
N GLU A 203 -3.17 -7.32 -2.77
CA GLU A 203 -2.89 -6.88 -4.14
C GLU A 203 -4.23 -6.64 -4.86
N VAL A 204 -4.39 -5.44 -5.42
CA VAL A 204 -5.63 -5.04 -6.11
C VAL A 204 -5.45 -5.27 -7.60
N SER A 205 -6.35 -6.05 -8.20
CA SER A 205 -6.32 -6.30 -9.64
C SER A 205 -6.73 -5.05 -10.42
N GLY A 206 -6.14 -4.85 -11.59
CA GLY A 206 -6.49 -3.74 -12.47
C GLY A 206 -7.97 -3.79 -12.91
N GLU A 207 -8.49 -5.00 -13.14
CA GLU A 207 -9.90 -5.23 -13.45
C GLU A 207 -10.82 -4.76 -12.32
N ALA A 208 -10.53 -5.12 -11.07
CA ALA A 208 -11.31 -4.67 -9.92
C ALA A 208 -11.33 -3.14 -9.78
N ILE A 209 -10.23 -2.47 -10.13
CA ILE A 209 -10.16 -1.00 -10.13
C ILE A 209 -11.02 -0.41 -11.24
N LEU A 210 -10.98 -0.98 -12.45
CA LEU A 210 -11.80 -0.53 -13.57
C LEU A 210 -13.29 -0.75 -13.28
N ASP A 211 -13.66 -1.88 -12.67
CA ASP A 211 -15.02 -2.15 -12.25
C ASP A 211 -15.50 -1.16 -11.19
N THR A 212 -14.67 -0.87 -10.19
CA THR A 212 -14.97 0.12 -9.15
C THR A 212 -15.13 1.52 -9.76
N LEU A 213 -14.28 1.87 -10.72
CA LEU A 213 -14.36 3.15 -11.42
C LEU A 213 -15.64 3.25 -12.26
N ALA A 214 -15.99 2.21 -13.02
CA ALA A 214 -17.21 2.16 -13.81
C ALA A 214 -18.47 2.26 -12.94
N GLN A 215 -18.48 1.58 -11.78
CA GLN A 215 -19.56 1.69 -10.80
C GLN A 215 -19.66 3.11 -10.21
N HIS A 216 -18.53 3.71 -9.87
CA HIS A 216 -18.48 5.09 -9.38
C HIS A 216 -18.99 6.10 -10.40
N ASP A 217 -18.65 5.94 -11.68
CA ASP A 217 -19.12 6.83 -12.75
C ASP A 217 -20.63 6.68 -12.99
N ALA A 218 -21.15 5.45 -13.00
CA ALA A 218 -22.59 5.19 -13.09
C ALA A 218 -23.35 5.81 -11.90
N TYR A 219 -22.83 5.65 -10.68
CA TYR A 219 -23.41 6.22 -9.48
C TYR A 219 -23.42 7.76 -9.51
N LYS A 220 -22.32 8.38 -9.94
CA LYS A 220 -22.25 9.84 -10.11
C LYS A 220 -23.28 10.34 -11.11
N HIS A 221 -23.40 9.68 -12.26
CA HIS A 221 -24.38 10.05 -13.28
C HIS A 221 -25.82 9.93 -12.76
N GLU A 222 -26.14 8.90 -11.96
CA GLU A 222 -27.45 8.77 -11.32
C GLU A 222 -27.70 9.92 -10.33
N LEU A 223 -26.69 10.29 -9.55
CA LEU A 223 -26.79 11.38 -8.58
C LEU A 223 -26.98 12.75 -9.26
N GLU A 224 -26.28 12.99 -10.36
CA GLU A 224 -26.44 14.19 -11.20
C GLU A 224 -27.85 14.28 -11.80
N TYR A 225 -28.40 13.16 -12.28
CA TYR A 225 -29.77 13.10 -12.78
C TYR A 225 -30.79 13.47 -11.69
N LYS A 226 -30.66 12.88 -10.49
CA LYS A 226 -31.53 13.20 -9.35
C LYS A 226 -31.40 14.66 -8.93
N LEU A 227 -30.19 15.21 -8.96
CA LEU A 227 -29.94 16.62 -8.63
C LEU A 227 -30.64 17.55 -9.63
N ALA A 228 -30.54 17.26 -10.93
CA ALA A 228 -31.23 18.01 -11.98
C ALA A 228 -32.77 17.94 -11.83
N GLU A 229 -33.31 16.77 -11.47
CA GLU A 229 -34.74 16.61 -11.19
C GLU A 229 -35.19 17.47 -10.01
N VAL A 230 -34.46 17.42 -8.89
CA VAL A 230 -34.75 18.24 -7.70
C VAL A 230 -34.66 19.73 -8.03
N GLU A 231 -33.65 20.17 -8.78
CA GLU A 231 -33.53 21.56 -9.20
C GLU A 231 -34.70 22.00 -10.11
N ALA A 232 -35.14 21.13 -11.03
CA ALA A 232 -36.28 21.40 -11.90
C ALA A 232 -37.58 21.55 -11.10
N THR A 233 -37.82 20.68 -10.12
CA THR A 233 -38.99 20.80 -9.23
C THR A 233 -38.94 22.06 -8.37
N GLN A 234 -37.76 22.43 -7.86
CA GLN A 234 -37.59 23.67 -7.11
C GLN A 234 -37.85 24.90 -7.98
N ALA A 235 -37.37 24.89 -9.23
CA ALA A 235 -37.63 25.96 -10.18
C ALA A 235 -39.11 26.07 -10.55
N SER A 236 -39.82 24.94 -10.74
CA SER A 236 -41.26 24.96 -11.01
C SER A 236 -42.07 25.49 -9.84
N LEU A 237 -41.75 25.05 -8.60
CA LEU A 237 -42.39 25.55 -7.39
C LEU A 237 -42.14 27.04 -7.19
N ARG A 238 -40.90 27.52 -7.40
CA ARG A 238 -40.60 28.96 -7.37
C ARG A 238 -41.40 29.76 -8.39
N ARG A 239 -41.54 29.25 -9.62
CA ARG A 239 -42.38 29.89 -10.66
C ARG A 239 -43.85 29.92 -10.27
N GLN A 240 -44.38 28.86 -9.66
CA GLN A 240 -45.76 28.82 -9.16
C GLN A 240 -45.97 29.86 -8.05
N VAL A 241 -45.08 29.91 -7.05
CA VAL A 241 -45.14 30.92 -5.97
C VAL A 241 -45.05 32.35 -6.53
N GLN A 242 -44.20 32.59 -7.53
CA GLN A 242 -44.12 33.91 -8.18
C GLN A 242 -45.42 34.27 -8.93
N LYS A 243 -46.03 33.32 -9.65
CA LYS A 243 -47.33 33.53 -10.30
C LYS A 243 -48.42 33.83 -9.27
N GLU A 244 -48.50 33.06 -8.18
CA GLU A 244 -49.46 33.32 -7.10
C GLU A 244 -49.26 34.68 -6.45
N ARG A 245 -48.01 35.08 -6.18
CA ARG A 245 -47.71 36.43 -5.67
C ARG A 245 -48.17 37.52 -6.63
N HIS A 246 -47.92 37.37 -7.93
CA HIS A 246 -48.33 38.33 -8.94
C HIS A 246 -49.87 38.41 -9.05
N THR A 247 -50.56 37.27 -9.08
CA THR A 247 -52.03 37.22 -9.10
C THR A 247 -52.62 37.84 -7.83
N ASN A 248 -52.07 37.53 -6.65
CA ASN A 248 -52.51 38.13 -5.39
C ASN A 248 -52.28 39.64 -5.40
N GLN A 249 -51.14 40.13 -5.88
CA GLN A 249 -50.86 41.56 -5.98
C GLN A 249 -51.84 42.27 -6.92
N ILE A 250 -52.18 41.66 -8.06
CA ILE A 250 -53.21 42.17 -8.98
C ILE A 250 -54.57 42.21 -8.28
N MET A 251 -54.99 41.12 -7.64
CA MET A 251 -56.26 41.08 -6.90
C MET A 251 -56.32 42.15 -5.82
N THR A 252 -55.29 42.26 -4.97
CA THR A 252 -55.24 43.30 -3.93
C THR A 252 -55.33 44.71 -4.54
N GLY A 253 -54.66 44.97 -5.66
CA GLY A 253 -54.76 46.24 -6.38
C GLY A 253 -56.16 46.53 -6.90
N VAL A 254 -56.84 45.54 -7.50
CA VAL A 254 -58.22 45.68 -7.97
C VAL A 254 -59.17 45.94 -6.81
N THR A 255 -59.05 45.20 -5.70
CA THR A 255 -59.90 45.39 -4.51
C THR A 255 -59.70 46.78 -3.91
N ALA A 256 -58.46 47.27 -3.84
CA ALA A 256 -58.17 48.63 -3.37
C ALA A 256 -58.77 49.71 -4.30
N PHE A 257 -58.70 49.50 -5.62
CA PHE A 257 -59.28 50.42 -6.60
C PHE A 257 -60.82 50.48 -6.51
N VAL A 258 -61.49 49.33 -6.39
CA VAL A 258 -62.94 49.26 -6.19
C VAL A 258 -63.35 49.94 -4.89
N MET A 259 -62.62 49.72 -3.80
CA MET A 259 -62.87 50.41 -2.53
C MET A 259 -62.70 51.93 -2.66
N LEU A 260 -61.66 52.40 -3.35
CA LEU A 260 -61.43 53.84 -3.59
C LEU A 260 -62.56 54.49 -4.41
N ILE A 261 -63.01 53.84 -5.49
CA ILE A 261 -64.15 54.33 -6.28
C ILE A 261 -65.42 54.36 -5.43
N GLY A 262 -65.70 53.29 -4.68
CA GLY A 262 -66.86 53.24 -3.78
C GLY A 262 -66.83 54.36 -2.75
N LEU A 263 -65.65 54.67 -2.22
CA LEU A 263 -65.45 55.76 -1.26
C LEU A 263 -65.60 57.14 -1.91
N MET A 264 -65.13 57.34 -3.15
CA MET A 264 -65.38 58.55 -3.93
C MET A 264 -66.87 58.78 -4.21
N TYR A 265 -67.61 57.73 -4.56
CA TYR A 265 -69.06 57.79 -4.74
C TYR A 265 -69.77 58.12 -3.43
N ALA A 266 -69.34 57.54 -2.30
CA ALA A 266 -69.92 57.81 -0.99
C ALA A 266 -69.64 59.23 -0.47
N VAL A 267 -68.51 59.82 -0.84
CA VAL A 267 -68.09 61.18 -0.43
C VAL A 267 -68.64 62.28 -1.37
N GLY A 268 -69.32 61.91 -2.47
CA GLY A 268 -69.98 62.87 -3.37
C GLY A 268 -69.00 63.67 -4.22
N ALA A 269 -67.86 63.07 -4.61
CA ALA A 269 -66.88 63.71 -5.47
C ALA A 269 -67.22 63.64 -6.99
N PHE A 270 -68.37 63.07 -7.34
CA PHE A 270 -69.01 63.11 -8.67
C PHE A 270 -70.52 63.02 -8.52
#